data_AF-A0A6G2DX95-F1
#
_entry.id   AF-A0A6G2DX95-F1
#
_cell.length_a   1.000
_cell.length_b   1.000
_cell.length_c   1.000
_cell.angle_alpha   90.00
_cell.angle_beta   90.00
_cell.angle_gamma   90.00
#
_symmetry.space_group_name_H-M   'P 1'
#
loop_
_entity.id
_entity.type
_entity.pdbx_description
1 polymer ?
#
loop_
_entity_poly.entity_id
_entity_poly.type
_entity_poly.pdbx_seq_one_letter_code
_entity_poly.pdbx_strand_id
1 'polypeptide(L)'
;PGHGNTPKPNKPKNGELTITKTWADAKDAPIAGVEVTFDLVNAQTGEVVKVPGHETGIVLNQTNNWTFTATGLDNNTEYKFVERTIKGYSADYQTITETGKIAVKNWKDENPEPINPEEPRVK
;
A
#
# COMPACT_ATOMS: atom_id res chain seq x y z
N PRO A 1 -9.68 5.31 18.86
CA PRO A 1 -8.51 5.91 18.18
C PRO A 1 -8.42 5.35 16.77
N GLY A 2 -8.34 6.19 15.73
CA GLY A 2 -8.10 5.70 14.38
C GLY A 2 -6.67 5.19 14.25
N HIS A 3 -6.47 4.04 13.61
CA HIS A 3 -5.14 3.46 13.39
C HIS A 3 -4.52 3.87 12.04
N GLY A 4 -5.29 4.55 11.20
CA GLY A 4 -4.87 4.95 9.86
C GLY A 4 -3.75 5.98 9.85
N ASN A 5 -2.79 5.83 8.94
CA ASN A 5 -1.74 6.82 8.69
C ASN A 5 -1.46 6.98 7.18
N THR A 6 -0.51 7.86 6.82
CA THR A 6 -0.19 8.16 5.43
C THR A 6 0.75 7.12 4.81
N PRO A 7 0.66 6.85 3.49
CA PRO A 7 1.57 5.97 2.79
C PRO A 7 3.04 6.34 3.02
N LYS A 8 3.89 5.32 3.22
CA LYS A 8 5.33 5.50 3.44
C LYS A 8 6.13 5.14 2.18
N PRO A 9 6.87 6.08 1.57
CA PRO A 9 7.73 5.80 0.44
C PRO A 9 8.87 4.83 0.79
N ASN A 10 9.29 4.02 -0.19
CA ASN A 10 10.49 3.20 -0.10
C ASN A 10 11.14 3.08 -1.50
N LYS A 11 12.45 2.82 -1.54
CA LYS A 11 13.16 2.53 -2.79
C LYS A 11 12.99 1.06 -3.17
N PRO A 12 12.90 0.74 -4.48
CA PRO A 12 13.01 -0.63 -4.94
C PRO A 12 14.37 -1.23 -4.60
N LYS A 13 14.43 -2.57 -4.57
CA LYS A 13 15.66 -3.35 -4.46
C LYS A 13 15.75 -4.22 -5.70
N ASN A 14 16.80 -4.04 -6.51
CA ASN A 14 16.97 -4.73 -7.79
C ASN A 14 15.81 -4.50 -8.78
N GLY A 15 15.21 -3.31 -8.74
CA GLY A 15 14.06 -2.93 -9.56
C GLY A 15 12.74 -3.52 -9.09
N GLU A 16 12.72 -4.12 -7.89
CA GLU A 16 11.55 -4.74 -7.30
C GLU A 16 11.09 -4.00 -6.04
N LEU A 17 9.77 -3.85 -5.90
CA LEU A 17 9.15 -3.33 -4.68
C LEU A 17 7.94 -4.19 -4.33
N THR A 18 8.04 -4.86 -3.18
CA THR A 18 7.00 -5.76 -2.67
C THR A 18 6.12 -5.07 -1.66
N ILE A 19 4.80 -5.20 -1.83
CA ILE A 19 3.82 -4.89 -0.79
C ILE A 19 3.29 -6.17 -0.17
N THR A 20 3.20 -6.19 1.15
CA THR A 20 2.52 -7.24 1.92
C THR A 20 1.45 -6.62 2.80
N LYS A 21 0.23 -7.16 2.70
CA LYS A 21 -0.93 -6.69 3.45
C LYS A 21 -1.29 -7.69 4.54
N THR A 22 -1.54 -7.17 5.74
CA THR A 22 -2.06 -7.94 6.89
C THR A 22 -3.32 -7.29 7.45
N TRP A 23 -4.06 -8.03 8.28
CA TRP A 23 -5.31 -7.59 8.90
C TRP A 23 -5.26 -7.80 10.40
N ALA A 24 -5.73 -6.83 11.18
CA ALA A 24 -5.64 -6.86 12.64
C ALA A 24 -6.66 -7.79 13.31
N ASP A 25 -7.83 -7.96 12.68
CA ASP A 25 -8.93 -8.83 13.11
C ASP A 25 -8.75 -10.29 12.70
N ALA A 26 -7.86 -10.55 11.73
CA ALA A 26 -7.42 -11.89 11.36
C ALA A 26 -6.54 -12.48 12.47
N LYS A 27 -7.17 -12.88 13.58
CA LYS A 27 -6.47 -13.49 14.71
C LYS A 27 -5.81 -14.82 14.40
N ASP A 28 -6.20 -15.49 13.30
CA ASP A 28 -5.59 -16.69 12.71
C ASP A 28 -6.33 -17.16 11.42
N ALA A 29 -7.50 -16.58 11.09
CA ALA A 29 -8.28 -16.93 9.90
C ALA A 29 -8.10 -15.90 8.77
N PRO A 30 -7.97 -16.33 7.50
CA PRO A 30 -7.97 -15.40 6.37
C PRO A 30 -9.32 -14.69 6.26
N ILE A 31 -9.29 -13.39 5.95
CA ILE A 31 -10.52 -12.64 5.64
C ILE A 31 -11.01 -13.06 4.27
N ALA A 32 -11.92 -14.02 4.24
CA ALA A 32 -12.49 -14.54 3.00
C ALA A 32 -13.36 -13.47 2.31
N GLY A 33 -13.22 -13.37 0.98
CA GLY A 33 -14.07 -12.50 0.14
C GLY A 33 -13.76 -11.01 0.22
N VAL A 34 -12.67 -10.61 0.87
CA VAL A 34 -12.19 -9.21 0.83
C VAL A 34 -11.13 -9.09 -0.24
N GLU A 35 -11.16 -7.97 -0.95
CA GLU A 35 -10.11 -7.54 -1.87
C GLU A 35 -9.75 -6.10 -1.53
N VAL A 36 -8.49 -5.75 -1.75
CA VAL A 36 -8.00 -4.39 -1.60
C VAL A 36 -7.25 -3.98 -2.86
N THR A 37 -7.46 -2.74 -3.28
CA THR A 37 -6.78 -2.17 -4.45
C THR A 37 -5.77 -1.13 -4.00
N PHE A 38 -4.56 -1.23 -4.55
CA PHE A 38 -3.48 -0.27 -4.37
C PHE A 38 -3.11 0.40 -5.69
N ASP A 39 -2.76 1.68 -5.62
CA ASP A 39 -2.08 2.39 -6.69
C ASP A 39 -0.60 2.53 -6.34
N LEU A 40 0.29 2.18 -7.27
CA LEU A 40 1.72 2.46 -7.13
C LEU A 40 1.98 3.90 -7.57
N VAL A 41 2.57 4.72 -6.71
CA VAL A 41 2.77 6.15 -6.94
C VAL A 41 4.25 6.49 -6.82
N ASN A 42 4.77 7.27 -7.76
CA ASN A 42 6.09 7.88 -7.64
C ASN A 42 6.02 8.96 -6.55
N ALA A 43 6.79 8.82 -5.47
CA ALA A 43 6.69 9.69 -4.31
C ALA A 43 7.24 11.10 -4.56
N GLN A 44 8.10 11.29 -5.57
CA GLN A 44 8.63 12.61 -5.92
C GLN A 44 7.66 13.40 -6.82
N THR A 45 7.03 12.74 -7.78
CA THR A 45 6.14 13.40 -8.74
C THR A 45 4.67 13.41 -8.30
N GLY A 46 4.26 12.43 -7.49
CA GLY A 46 2.87 12.17 -7.13
C GLY A 46 2.09 11.43 -8.23
N GLU A 47 2.75 10.99 -9.30
CA GLU A 47 2.10 10.34 -10.43
C GLU A 47 1.91 8.84 -10.21
N VAL A 48 0.78 8.31 -10.68
CA VAL A 48 0.51 6.87 -10.67
C VAL A 48 1.40 6.19 -11.71
N VAL A 49 2.16 5.20 -11.26
CA VAL A 49 3.03 4.36 -12.09
C VAL A 49 2.18 3.28 -12.75
N LYS A 50 2.32 3.14 -14.06
CA LYS A 50 1.68 2.05 -14.80
C LYS A 50 2.39 0.74 -14.51
N VAL A 51 1.65 -0.24 -13.99
CA VAL A 51 2.13 -1.60 -13.76
C VAL A 51 1.46 -2.53 -14.79
N PRO A 52 2.21 -3.20 -15.68
CA PRO A 52 1.64 -4.09 -16.69
C PRO A 52 0.74 -5.17 -16.09
N GLY A 53 -0.48 -5.32 -16.62
CA GLY A 53 -1.50 -6.26 -16.10
C GLY A 53 -2.27 -5.77 -14.87
N HIS A 54 -1.98 -4.56 -14.39
CA HIS A 54 -2.59 -3.94 -13.21
C HIS A 54 -3.01 -2.48 -13.49
N GLU A 55 -3.48 -2.21 -14.72
CA GLU A 55 -3.78 -0.85 -15.21
C GLU A 55 -4.90 -0.16 -14.44
N THR A 56 -5.77 -0.93 -13.79
CA THR A 56 -6.89 -0.42 -12.96
C THR A 56 -6.58 -0.37 -11.46
N GLY A 57 -5.36 -0.77 -11.08
CA GLY A 57 -4.91 -0.91 -9.71
C GLY A 57 -4.42 -2.33 -9.40
N ILE A 58 -3.60 -2.44 -8.36
CA ILE A 58 -3.01 -3.68 -7.89
C ILE A 58 -3.95 -4.30 -6.86
N VAL A 59 -4.58 -5.42 -7.22
CA VAL A 59 -5.54 -6.11 -6.35
C VAL A 59 -4.83 -7.16 -5.49
N LEU A 60 -4.94 -7.03 -4.18
CA LEU A 60 -4.50 -8.03 -3.20
C LEU A 60 -5.72 -8.73 -2.60
N ASN A 61 -5.64 -10.05 -2.52
CA ASN A 61 -6.70 -10.90 -1.99
C ASN A 61 -6.11 -12.20 -1.43
N GLN A 62 -6.97 -13.12 -0.99
CA GLN A 62 -6.53 -14.40 -0.44
C GLN A 62 -5.76 -15.26 -1.45
N THR A 63 -6.06 -15.18 -2.75
CA THR A 63 -5.43 -16.03 -3.79
C THR A 63 -3.96 -15.70 -4.01
N ASN A 64 -3.58 -14.43 -3.83
CA ASN A 64 -2.18 -13.99 -3.91
C ASN A 64 -1.56 -13.77 -2.52
N ASN A 65 -2.14 -14.35 -1.46
CA ASN A 65 -1.67 -14.21 -0.08
C ASN A 65 -1.45 -12.75 0.33
N TRP A 66 -2.29 -11.84 -0.20
CA TRP A 66 -2.24 -10.43 0.12
C TRP A 66 -0.87 -9.78 -0.17
N THR A 67 -0.16 -10.29 -1.18
CA THR A 67 1.17 -9.80 -1.55
C THR A 67 1.28 -9.56 -3.04
N PHE A 68 2.08 -8.57 -3.41
CA PHE A 68 2.40 -8.26 -4.81
C PHE A 68 3.80 -7.66 -4.90
N THR A 69 4.51 -7.97 -5.98
CA THR A 69 5.82 -7.39 -6.29
C THR A 69 5.74 -6.64 -7.61
N ALA A 70 5.91 -5.32 -7.54
CA ALA A 70 6.12 -4.51 -8.74
C ALA A 70 7.57 -4.69 -9.21
N THR A 71 7.78 -4.85 -10.51
CA THR A 71 9.10 -5.07 -11.12
C THR A 71 9.41 -4.00 -12.17
N GLY A 72 10.68 -3.88 -12.57
CA GLY A 72 11.10 -2.91 -13.58
C GLY A 72 11.14 -1.46 -13.10
N LEU A 73 11.20 -1.24 -11.77
CA LEU A 73 11.26 0.09 -11.17
C LEU A 73 12.68 0.64 -11.14
N ASP A 74 12.81 1.98 -11.17
CA ASP A 74 14.11 2.63 -10.95
C ASP A 74 14.51 2.59 -9.46
N ASN A 75 15.68 2.00 -9.16
CA ASN A 75 16.23 1.88 -7.80
C ASN A 75 16.56 3.23 -7.13
N ASN A 76 16.68 4.31 -7.90
CA ASN A 76 16.99 5.64 -7.36
C ASN A 76 15.73 6.44 -6.98
N THR A 77 14.57 6.00 -7.47
CA THR A 77 13.27 6.63 -7.28
C THR A 77 12.57 6.00 -6.08
N GLU A 78 11.92 6.79 -5.22
CA GLU A 78 11.08 6.23 -4.15
C GLU A 78 9.63 6.13 -4.61
N TYR A 79 8.99 5.03 -4.25
CA TYR A 79 7.60 4.78 -4.58
C TYR A 79 6.82 4.46 -3.32
N LYS A 80 5.52 4.71 -3.35
CA LYS A 80 4.59 4.36 -2.29
C LYS A 80 3.40 3.64 -2.89
N PHE A 81 2.92 2.62 -2.20
CA PHE A 81 1.62 2.04 -2.49
C PHE A 81 0.56 2.84 -1.73
N VAL A 82 -0.44 3.33 -2.44
CA VAL A 82 -1.57 4.07 -1.88
C VAL A 82 -2.77 3.14 -1.89
N GLU A 83 -3.25 2.77 -0.71
CA GLU A 83 -4.46 1.99 -0.55
C GLU A 83 -5.68 2.82 -0.94
N ARG A 84 -6.54 2.29 -1.81
CA ARG A 84 -7.85 2.88 -2.04
C ARG A 84 -8.75 2.60 -0.85
N THR A 85 -9.56 3.59 -0.47
CA THR A 85 -10.42 3.53 0.71
C THR A 85 -11.26 2.25 0.75
N ILE A 86 -11.17 1.53 1.86
CA ILE A 86 -12.03 0.38 2.17
C ILE A 86 -12.98 0.80 3.29
N LYS A 87 -14.28 0.75 3.02
CA LYS A 87 -15.29 1.15 4.01
C LYS A 87 -15.18 0.32 5.29
N GLY A 88 -15.04 1.00 6.43
CA GLY A 88 -14.93 0.36 7.75
C GLY A 88 -13.55 -0.18 8.10
N TYR A 89 -12.52 0.16 7.31
CA TYR A 89 -11.14 -0.17 7.60
C TYR A 89 -10.24 1.07 7.53
N SER A 90 -9.22 1.09 8.37
CA SER A 90 -8.15 2.09 8.34
C SER A 90 -6.82 1.42 8.01
N ALA A 91 -6.05 2.04 7.11
CA ALA A 91 -4.75 1.55 6.66
C ALA A 91 -3.60 2.08 7.51
N ASP A 92 -2.89 1.17 8.18
CA ASP A 92 -1.69 1.44 8.96
C ASP A 92 -0.45 0.98 8.19
N TYR A 93 0.22 1.93 7.52
CA TYR A 93 1.48 1.75 6.83
C TYR A 93 2.59 1.56 7.86
N GLN A 94 3.15 0.35 7.91
CA GLN A 94 4.15 -0.03 8.90
C GLN A 94 5.48 0.69 8.64
N THR A 95 6.30 0.84 9.68
CA THR A 95 7.64 1.40 9.54
C THR A 95 8.47 0.56 8.55
N ILE A 96 9.20 1.24 7.66
CA ILE A 96 10.07 0.57 6.70
C ILE A 96 11.25 -0.04 7.45
N THR A 97 11.39 -1.37 7.36
CA THR A 97 12.48 -2.14 7.98
C THR A 97 13.48 -2.66 6.96
N GLU A 98 13.09 -2.77 5.69
CA GLU A 98 13.94 -3.24 4.60
C GLU A 98 13.65 -2.47 3.30
N THR A 99 14.70 -2.12 2.54
CA THR A 99 14.56 -1.59 1.16
C THR A 99 13.86 -2.60 0.26
N GLY A 100 12.99 -2.13 -0.62
CA GLY A 100 12.23 -2.98 -1.55
C GLY A 100 11.02 -3.67 -0.92
N LYS A 101 10.67 -3.38 0.35
CA LYS A 101 9.49 -3.95 1.03
C LYS A 101 8.66 -2.88 1.73
N ILE A 102 7.34 -2.97 1.58
CA ILE A 102 6.35 -2.14 2.26
C ILE A 102 5.31 -3.07 2.88
N ALA A 103 4.98 -2.84 4.15
CA ALA A 103 3.95 -3.60 4.85
C ALA A 103 2.79 -2.69 5.26
N VAL A 104 1.55 -3.14 5.05
CA VAL A 104 0.33 -2.39 5.38
C VAL A 104 -0.59 -3.27 6.21
N LYS A 105 -0.95 -2.81 7.41
CA LYS A 105 -1.87 -3.50 8.31
C LYS A 105 -3.22 -2.78 8.33
N ASN A 106 -4.32 -3.49 8.13
CA ASN A 106 -5.66 -2.88 8.18
C ASN A 106 -6.33 -3.22 9.49
N TRP A 107 -6.91 -2.19 10.08
CA TRP A 107 -7.68 -2.27 11.30
C TRP A 107 -9.14 -2.06 10.95
N LYS A 108 -10.02 -2.94 11.46
CA LYS A 108 -11.46 -2.75 11.36
C LYS A 108 -11.88 -1.67 12.35
N ASP A 109 -11.88 -0.45 11.88
CA ASP A 109 -12.27 0.73 12.63
C ASP A 109 -13.56 1.23 11.98
N GLU A 110 -14.69 1.29 12.69
CA GLU A 110 -15.93 1.94 12.22
C GLU A 110 -15.80 3.47 12.11
N ASN A 111 -14.57 3.97 11.90
CA ASN A 111 -14.20 5.36 11.90
C ASN A 111 -14.32 5.92 10.47
N PRO A 112 -14.79 7.16 10.27
CA PRO A 112 -14.79 7.81 8.97
C PRO A 112 -13.38 7.93 8.37
N GLU A 113 -13.33 8.13 7.05
CA GLU A 113 -12.14 8.04 6.20
C GLU A 113 -10.91 8.79 6.77
N PRO A 114 -9.68 8.21 6.68
CA PRO A 114 -8.46 8.95 6.95
C PRO A 114 -8.30 10.08 5.93
N ILE A 115 -8.14 11.32 6.39
CA ILE A 115 -7.80 12.45 5.52
C ILE A 115 -6.34 12.27 5.10
N ASN A 116 -6.07 12.06 3.81
CA ASN A 116 -4.71 12.07 3.26
C ASN A 116 -4.36 13.50 2.81
N PRO A 117 -3.61 14.29 3.61
CA PRO A 117 -3.23 15.63 3.19
C PRO A 117 -2.30 15.58 1.98
N GLU A 118 -2.42 16.55 1.06
CA GLU A 118 -1.45 16.72 -0.02
C GLU A 118 -0.06 16.99 0.56
N GLU A 119 0.96 16.24 0.11
CA GLU A 119 2.34 16.47 0.52
C GLU A 119 2.81 17.86 0.04
N PRO A 120 3.39 18.71 0.92
CA PRO A 120 3.88 20.01 0.51
C PRO A 120 5.07 19.86 -0.45
N ARG A 121 4.99 20.54 -1.61
CA ARG A 121 6.09 20.60 -2.59
C ARG A 121 6.98 21.80 -2.27
N VAL A 122 8.28 21.56 -2.08
CA VAL A 122 9.27 22.65 -1.98
C VAL A 122 9.46 23.25 -3.39
N LYS A 123 9.25 24.57 -3.53
CA LYS A 123 9.52 25.32 -4.77
C LYS A 123 10.99 25.70 -4.89
#